data_AF-A0A166DP51-F1
#
_entry.id   AF-A0A166DP51-F1
#
_cell.length_a   1.000
_cell.length_b   1.000
_cell.length_c   1.000
_cell.angle_alpha   90.00
_cell.angle_beta   90.00
_cell.angle_gamma   90.00
#
_symmetry.space_group_name_H-M   'P 1'
#
loop_
_entity.id
_entity.type
_entity.pdbx_description
1 polymer ?
#
loop_
_entity_poly.entity_id
_entity_poly.type
_entity_poly.pdbx_seq_one_letter_code
_entity_poly.pdbx_strand_id
1 'polypeptide(L)'
;MIEHWGGENGGHYAFLRGRSVHNVRIERLWRDIGKTTLAPFAAVFRLLRQNGLFVLENRIHRVAMILVYQPRVQASLDEATRTWNHHALSSERHRSPKAIWSLSRQQAILGGYWNDPGDPVEEARQRYYGVDDEHDLPPDVLEGLEREHRRDDDANGEEDEVQLTLLGQAVEWGKQVLGNFDVMRQDNQVGMQVYTEVVTLLEAGVAEL
;
A
#
# COMPACT_ATOMS: atom_id res chain seq x y z
N MET A 1 -26.30 21.41 11.93
CA MET A 1 -25.57 21.84 13.14
C MET A 1 -25.51 20.60 14.01
N ILE A 2 -24.33 19.99 14.15
CA ILE A 2 -24.15 18.74 14.90
C ILE A 2 -23.45 19.17 16.19
N GLU A 3 -24.20 19.19 17.29
CA GLU A 3 -23.78 19.88 18.52
C GLU A 3 -23.08 18.97 19.54
N HIS A 4 -23.03 17.65 19.30
CA HIS A 4 -22.40 16.70 20.21
C HIS A 4 -21.61 15.64 19.45
N TRP A 5 -20.29 15.67 19.59
CA TRP A 5 -19.39 14.55 19.30
C TRP A 5 -18.96 13.93 20.65
N GLY A 6 -18.96 12.60 20.74
CA GLY A 6 -18.46 11.85 21.91
C GLY A 6 -19.52 11.55 22.98
N GLY A 7 -19.50 10.32 23.51
CA GLY A 7 -20.29 9.93 24.69
C GLY A 7 -19.82 10.66 25.97
N GLU A 8 -20.36 10.29 27.13
CA GLU A 8 -20.20 10.95 28.45
C GLU A 8 -18.75 11.26 28.89
N ASN A 9 -17.72 10.74 28.20
CA ASN A 9 -16.30 10.96 28.49
C ASN A 9 -15.56 11.87 27.49
N GLY A 10 -16.23 12.51 26.54
CA GLY A 10 -15.61 13.55 25.69
C GLY A 10 -14.60 13.08 24.64
N GLY A 11 -14.48 11.76 24.39
CA GLY A 11 -13.62 11.24 23.32
C GLY A 11 -14.16 11.54 21.91
N HIS A 12 -13.29 12.06 21.04
CA HIS A 12 -13.56 12.36 19.64
C HIS A 12 -13.40 11.10 18.75
N TYR A 13 -14.32 10.15 18.86
CA TYR A 13 -14.29 8.96 17.99
C TYR A 13 -14.58 9.31 16.53
N ALA A 14 -13.55 9.36 15.68
CA ALA A 14 -13.68 9.49 14.23
C ALA A 14 -14.30 8.24 13.60
N PHE A 15 -15.56 7.94 13.95
CA PHE A 15 -16.29 6.79 13.45
C PHE A 15 -17.16 7.21 12.27
N LEU A 16 -16.75 6.80 11.06
CA LEU A 16 -17.58 6.92 9.86
C LEU A 16 -18.72 5.91 9.93
N ARG A 17 -19.85 6.26 10.56
CA ARG A 17 -21.07 5.42 10.52
C ARG A 17 -21.62 5.32 9.09
N GLY A 18 -21.78 4.09 8.59
CA GLY A 18 -22.54 3.79 7.38
C GLY A 18 -22.28 2.37 6.84
N ARG A 19 -23.26 1.77 6.16
CA ARG A 19 -23.05 0.52 5.40
C ARG A 19 -21.87 0.70 4.43
N SER A 20 -21.06 -0.34 4.23
CA SER A 20 -19.85 -0.40 3.35
C SER A 20 -20.07 0.10 1.91
N VAL A 21 -21.31 0.31 1.49
CA VAL A 21 -21.70 1.04 0.26
C VAL A 21 -21.18 2.49 0.15
N HIS A 22 -20.58 3.04 1.21
CA HIS A 22 -19.94 4.37 1.19
C HIS A 22 -18.44 4.32 0.85
N ASN A 23 -17.83 3.13 0.76
CA ASN A 23 -16.41 2.96 0.40
C ASN A 23 -16.15 3.06 -1.12
N VAL A 24 -17.19 3.30 -1.92
CA VAL A 24 -17.16 3.31 -3.40
C VAL A 24 -16.04 4.18 -3.97
N ARG A 25 -15.72 5.31 -3.33
CA ARG A 25 -14.65 6.21 -3.80
C ARG A 25 -13.25 5.60 -3.59
N ILE A 26 -13.04 4.95 -2.45
CA ILE A 26 -11.78 4.25 -2.14
C ILE A 26 -11.66 3.01 -3.02
N GLU A 27 -12.72 2.22 -3.19
CA GLU A 27 -12.72 1.07 -4.11
C GLU A 27 -12.46 1.47 -5.56
N ARG A 28 -13.05 2.59 -6.01
CA ARG A 28 -12.77 3.14 -7.34
C ARG A 28 -11.32 3.59 -7.47
N LEU A 29 -10.77 4.26 -6.45
CA LEU A 29 -9.36 4.64 -6.41
C LEU A 29 -8.46 3.41 -6.49
N TRP A 30 -8.71 2.37 -5.70
CA TRP A 30 -7.95 1.12 -5.76
C TRP A 30 -8.02 0.47 -7.13
N ARG A 31 -9.19 0.46 -7.77
CA ARG A 31 -9.36 -0.04 -9.14
C ARG A 31 -8.57 0.79 -10.16
N ASP A 32 -8.58 2.11 -10.02
CA ASP A 32 -7.87 3.01 -10.92
C ASP A 32 -6.34 2.87 -10.75
N ILE A 33 -5.83 2.80 -9.51
CA ILE A 33 -4.41 2.50 -9.22
C ILE A 33 -4.01 1.13 -9.80
N GLY A 34 -4.83 0.11 -9.55
CA GLY A 34 -4.59 -1.24 -10.06
C GLY A 34 -4.47 -1.26 -11.58
N LYS A 35 -5.38 -0.59 -12.30
CA LYS A 35 -5.39 -0.56 -13.77
C LYS A 35 -4.31 0.33 -14.38
N THR A 36 -4.08 1.50 -13.82
CA THR A 36 -3.23 2.52 -14.44
C THR A 36 -1.77 2.39 -14.02
N THR A 37 -1.53 2.02 -12.75
CA THR A 37 -0.20 2.05 -12.14
C THR A 37 0.39 0.65 -12.04
N LEU A 38 -0.39 -0.33 -11.57
CA LEU A 38 0.13 -1.67 -11.26
C LEU A 38 0.02 -2.67 -12.42
N ALA A 39 -0.96 -2.52 -13.31
CA ALA A 39 -1.17 -3.43 -14.43
C ALA A 39 0.06 -3.62 -15.35
N PRO A 40 0.87 -2.58 -15.67
CA PRO A 40 2.07 -2.75 -16.47
C PRO A 40 3.09 -3.70 -15.80
N PHE A 41 3.34 -3.54 -14.50
CA PHE A 41 4.23 -4.41 -13.75
C PHE A 41 3.70 -5.85 -13.68
N ALA A 42 2.40 -6.01 -13.45
CA ALA A 42 1.78 -7.34 -13.48
C ALA A 42 1.91 -8.03 -14.84
N ALA A 43 1.83 -7.29 -15.95
CA ALA A 43 2.07 -7.83 -17.28
C ALA A 43 3.53 -8.30 -17.47
N VAL A 44 4.49 -7.48 -17.03
CA VAL A 44 5.92 -7.80 -17.06
C VAL A 44 6.24 -9.04 -16.24
N PHE A 45 5.73 -9.14 -15.00
CA PHE A 45 5.98 -10.30 -14.14
C PHE A 45 5.40 -11.59 -14.71
N ARG A 46 4.21 -11.53 -15.31
CA ARG A 46 3.64 -12.67 -16.03
C ARG A 46 4.52 -13.08 -17.21
N LEU A 47 5.02 -12.11 -17.99
CA LEU A 47 5.90 -12.39 -19.12
C LEU A 47 7.23 -13.02 -18.66
N LEU A 48 7.86 -12.47 -17.62
CA LEU A 48 9.11 -13.02 -17.07
C LEU A 48 8.91 -14.46 -16.59
N ARG A 49 7.79 -14.74 -15.90
CA ARG A 49 7.48 -16.10 -15.42
C ARG A 49 7.19 -17.06 -16.56
N GLN A 50 6.44 -16.65 -17.58
CA GLN A 50 6.12 -17.48 -18.75
C GLN A 50 7.37 -17.85 -19.57
N ASN A 51 8.35 -16.96 -19.64
CA ASN A 51 9.62 -17.21 -20.34
C ASN A 51 10.69 -17.87 -19.47
N GLY A 52 10.39 -18.23 -18.22
CA GLY A 52 11.36 -18.83 -17.29
C GLY A 52 12.45 -17.88 -16.79
N LEU A 53 12.31 -16.58 -17.02
CA LEU A 53 13.25 -15.53 -16.59
C LEU A 53 13.03 -15.09 -15.13
N PHE A 54 11.94 -15.53 -14.52
CA PHE A 54 11.65 -15.32 -13.11
C PHE A 54 11.16 -16.63 -12.47
N VAL A 55 11.86 -17.04 -11.41
CA VAL A 55 11.63 -18.30 -10.66
C VAL A 55 11.64 -17.92 -9.19
N LEU A 56 10.56 -18.22 -8.46
CA LEU A 56 10.35 -17.73 -7.09
C LEU A 56 11.34 -18.37 -6.11
N GLU A 57 11.74 -19.61 -6.39
CA GLU A 57 12.67 -20.40 -5.60
C GLU A 57 14.11 -19.91 -5.76
N ASN A 58 14.41 -19.19 -6.86
CA ASN A 58 15.73 -18.64 -7.10
C ASN A 58 15.94 -17.34 -6.30
N ARG A 59 16.88 -17.38 -5.35
CA ARG A 59 17.24 -16.23 -4.50
C ARG A 59 17.70 -15.02 -5.32
N ILE A 60 18.46 -15.22 -6.39
CA ILE A 60 18.96 -14.15 -7.26
C ILE A 60 17.81 -13.45 -7.98
N HIS A 61 16.87 -14.23 -8.53
CA HIS A 61 15.68 -13.68 -9.18
C HIS A 61 14.84 -12.84 -8.21
N ARG A 62 14.66 -13.31 -6.96
CA ARG A 62 13.96 -12.53 -5.91
C ARG A 62 14.68 -11.23 -5.57
N VAL A 63 15.99 -11.28 -5.37
CA VAL A 63 16.81 -10.09 -5.06
C VAL A 63 16.77 -9.09 -6.23
N ALA A 64 16.96 -9.55 -7.46
CA ALA A 64 16.88 -8.72 -8.66
C ALA A 64 15.49 -8.07 -8.80
N MET A 65 14.42 -8.83 -8.52
CA MET A 65 13.05 -8.32 -8.54
C MET A 65 12.87 -7.15 -7.56
N ILE A 66 13.35 -7.31 -6.33
CA ILE A 66 13.27 -6.27 -5.30
C ILE A 66 14.09 -5.04 -5.71
N LEU A 67 15.35 -5.23 -6.11
CA LEU A 67 16.25 -4.12 -6.48
C LEU A 67 15.73 -3.29 -7.66
N VAL A 68 15.15 -3.94 -8.67
CA VAL A 68 14.70 -3.25 -9.89
C VAL A 68 13.27 -2.75 -9.78
N TYR A 69 12.33 -3.58 -9.32
CA TYR A 69 10.91 -3.24 -9.43
C TYR A 69 10.33 -2.55 -8.19
N GLN A 70 10.87 -2.74 -6.99
CA GLN A 70 10.40 -1.98 -5.82
C GLN A 70 10.52 -0.47 -6.03
N PRO A 71 11.68 0.11 -6.42
CA PRO A 71 11.78 1.55 -6.62
C PRO A 71 10.96 2.04 -7.82
N ARG A 72 10.78 1.22 -8.87
CA ARG A 72 9.94 1.57 -10.04
C ARG A 72 8.45 1.60 -9.73
N VAL A 73 7.98 0.63 -8.95
CA VAL A 73 6.60 0.60 -8.47
C VAL A 73 6.36 1.78 -7.54
N GLN A 74 7.28 2.06 -6.61
CA GLN A 74 7.16 3.22 -5.72
C GLN A 74 7.11 4.54 -6.50
N ALA A 75 8.01 4.75 -7.46
CA ALA A 75 8.00 5.96 -8.29
C ALA A 75 6.68 6.12 -9.07
N SER A 76 6.10 5.02 -9.56
CA SER A 76 4.82 5.03 -10.27
C SER A 76 3.65 5.33 -9.34
N LEU A 77 3.68 4.82 -8.10
CA LEU A 77 2.70 5.13 -7.05
C LEU A 77 2.80 6.57 -6.57
N ASP A 78 4.01 7.11 -6.44
CA ASP A 78 4.23 8.51 -6.10
C ASP A 78 3.65 9.44 -7.17
N GLU A 79 3.83 9.09 -8.44
CA GLU A 79 3.27 9.84 -9.56
C GLU A 79 1.75 9.72 -9.64
N ALA A 80 1.20 8.52 -9.41
CA ALA A 80 -0.25 8.32 -9.30
C ALA A 80 -0.83 9.16 -8.16
N THR A 81 -0.15 9.22 -7.02
CA THR A 81 -0.54 10.05 -5.87
C THR A 81 -0.51 11.53 -6.22
N ARG A 82 0.54 12.01 -6.89
CA ARG A 82 0.62 13.41 -7.34
C ARG A 82 -0.50 13.74 -8.31
N THR A 83 -0.71 12.91 -9.32
CA THR A 83 -1.76 13.08 -10.32
C THR A 83 -3.14 13.10 -9.65
N TRP A 84 -3.41 12.13 -8.78
CA TRP A 84 -4.67 12.07 -8.05
C TRP A 84 -4.88 13.29 -7.15
N ASN A 85 -3.86 13.78 -6.45
CA ASN A 85 -4.03 14.93 -5.57
C ASN A 85 -4.28 16.26 -6.32
N HIS A 86 -3.86 16.36 -7.59
CA HIS A 86 -3.93 17.60 -8.37
C HIS A 86 -4.95 17.57 -9.52
N HIS A 87 -5.55 16.43 -9.87
CA HIS A 87 -6.57 16.38 -10.92
C HIS A 87 -7.82 17.19 -10.54
N ALA A 88 -8.43 17.85 -11.52
CA ALA A 88 -9.64 18.63 -11.31
C ALA A 88 -10.87 17.70 -11.24
N LEU A 89 -11.70 17.88 -10.21
CA LEU A 89 -12.98 17.17 -10.08
C LEU A 89 -14.10 18.01 -10.71
N SER A 90 -14.76 17.46 -11.73
CA SER A 90 -15.88 18.14 -12.41
C SER A 90 -17.08 18.38 -11.47
N SER A 91 -17.30 17.48 -10.50
CA SER A 91 -18.35 17.61 -9.49
C SER A 91 -18.06 18.68 -8.43
N GLU A 92 -16.82 19.16 -8.32
CA GLU A 92 -16.36 20.04 -7.22
C GLU A 92 -15.88 21.40 -7.75
N ARG A 93 -16.60 21.94 -8.76
CA ARG A 93 -16.26 23.21 -9.42
C ARG A 93 -14.83 23.23 -9.99
N HIS A 94 -14.37 22.11 -10.54
CA HIS A 94 -13.01 21.94 -11.09
C HIS A 94 -11.88 22.12 -10.07
N ARG A 95 -12.15 21.98 -8.77
CA ARG A 95 -11.12 21.99 -7.74
C ARG A 95 -10.46 20.61 -7.63
N SER A 96 -9.17 20.60 -7.30
CA SER A 96 -8.45 19.37 -7.03
C SER A 96 -8.70 18.85 -5.61
N PRO A 97 -8.52 17.55 -5.34
CA PRO A 97 -8.61 17.01 -3.98
C PRO A 97 -7.76 17.80 -2.97
N LYS A 98 -6.54 18.18 -3.34
CA LYS A 98 -5.66 19.01 -2.49
C LYS A 98 -6.23 20.40 -2.21
N ALA A 99 -6.86 21.03 -3.21
CA ALA A 99 -7.51 22.33 -3.04
C ALA A 99 -8.75 22.23 -2.15
N ILE A 100 -9.57 21.19 -2.33
CA ILE A 100 -10.75 20.92 -1.48
C ILE A 100 -10.33 20.70 -0.03
N TRP A 101 -9.31 19.86 0.19
CA TRP A 101 -8.77 19.60 1.52
C TRP A 101 -8.26 20.89 2.19
N SER A 102 -7.50 21.69 1.45
CA SER A 102 -6.93 22.95 1.96
C SER A 102 -8.02 23.95 2.36
N LEU A 103 -9.07 24.09 1.54
CA LEU A 103 -10.23 24.96 1.82
C LEU A 103 -11.05 24.46 3.01
N SER A 104 -11.31 23.14 3.08
CA SER A 104 -12.02 22.52 4.20
C SER A 104 -11.27 22.73 5.51
N ARG A 105 -9.95 22.50 5.50
CA ARG A 105 -9.07 22.77 6.64
C ARG A 105 -9.10 24.24 7.06
N GLN A 106 -8.98 25.18 6.12
CA GLN A 106 -9.07 26.61 6.43
C GLN A 106 -10.43 26.98 7.04
N GLN A 107 -11.52 26.46 6.49
CA GLN A 107 -12.86 26.68 7.02
C GLN A 107 -13.01 26.13 8.44
N ALA A 108 -12.42 24.96 8.72
CA ALA A 108 -12.42 24.37 10.06
C ALA A 108 -11.60 25.18 11.07
N ILE A 109 -10.44 25.71 10.66
CA ILE A 109 -9.62 26.62 11.48
C ILE A 109 -10.41 27.89 11.81
N LEU A 110 -11.03 28.52 10.80
CA LEU A 110 -11.85 29.71 10.99
C LEU A 110 -13.11 29.44 11.83
N GLY A 111 -13.66 28.23 11.73
CA GLY A 111 -14.78 27.76 12.53
C GLY A 111 -14.43 27.39 13.97
N GLY A 112 -13.14 27.40 14.35
CA GLY A 112 -12.68 27.18 15.72
C GLY A 112 -12.65 25.71 16.18
N TYR A 113 -13.04 24.75 15.34
CA TYR A 113 -13.09 23.32 15.67
C TYR A 113 -11.92 22.51 15.09
N TRP A 114 -10.92 23.17 14.50
CA TRP A 114 -9.66 22.54 14.05
C TRP A 114 -8.51 22.64 15.07
N ASN A 115 -8.69 23.43 16.14
CA ASN A 115 -7.65 23.65 17.15
C ASN A 115 -7.63 22.57 18.24
N ASP A 116 -8.40 21.51 18.06
CA ASP A 116 -8.39 20.34 18.92
C ASP A 116 -7.12 19.49 18.61
N PRO A 117 -6.23 19.23 19.59
CA PRO A 117 -5.07 18.36 19.40
C PRO A 117 -5.46 16.91 19.08
N GLY A 118 -6.74 16.55 19.20
CA GLY A 118 -7.27 15.20 19.03
C GLY A 118 -7.07 14.36 20.29
N ASP A 119 -7.68 13.18 20.31
CA ASP A 119 -7.52 12.23 21.41
C ASP A 119 -6.06 11.72 21.49
N PRO A 120 -5.49 11.54 22.70
CA PRO A 120 -4.21 10.84 22.88
C PRO A 120 -4.22 9.50 22.15
N VAL A 121 -3.09 9.11 21.54
CA VAL A 121 -2.97 7.86 20.74
C VAL A 121 -3.40 6.62 21.52
N GLU A 122 -3.14 6.58 22.83
CA GLU A 122 -3.56 5.49 23.72
C GLU A 122 -5.08 5.40 23.92
N GLU A 123 -5.80 6.52 23.77
CA GLU A 123 -7.26 6.62 23.88
C GLU A 123 -7.93 6.37 22.51
N ALA A 124 -7.30 6.83 21.43
CA ALA A 124 -7.71 6.55 20.05
C ALA A 124 -7.42 5.10 19.62
N ARG A 125 -6.38 4.44 20.19
CA ARG A 125 -6.13 3.00 20.05
C ARG A 125 -7.13 2.21 20.89
N GLN A 126 -8.40 2.26 20.51
CA GLN A 126 -9.30 1.20 20.95
C GLN A 126 -8.85 -0.11 20.31
N ARG A 127 -8.64 -1.13 21.14
CA ARG A 127 -8.33 -2.52 20.75
C ARG A 127 -9.31 -3.09 19.71
N TYR A 128 -10.47 -2.45 19.55
CA TYR A 128 -11.59 -2.83 18.71
C TYR A 128 -11.87 -1.83 17.57
N TYR A 129 -11.00 -0.86 17.30
CA TYR A 129 -11.21 0.06 16.16
C TYR A 129 -11.18 -0.73 14.85
N GLY A 130 -12.32 -0.83 14.17
CA GLY A 130 -12.49 -1.62 12.94
C GLY A 130 -12.87 -3.09 13.17
N VAL A 131 -13.12 -3.50 14.41
CA VAL A 131 -13.74 -4.78 14.75
C VAL A 131 -15.24 -4.51 14.86
N ASP A 132 -16.03 -5.04 13.92
CA ASP A 132 -17.48 -5.04 14.08
C ASP A 132 -17.80 -5.87 15.34
N ASP A 133 -18.47 -5.30 16.33
CA ASP A 133 -18.91 -6.07 17.51
C ASP A 133 -19.75 -7.26 17.02
N GLU A 134 -19.20 -8.47 17.15
CA GLU A 134 -19.82 -9.74 16.77
C GLU A 134 -21.26 -9.88 17.30
N HIS A 135 -21.56 -9.16 18.39
CA HIS A 135 -22.85 -9.20 19.08
C HIS A 135 -24.02 -8.55 18.33
N ASP A 136 -23.76 -7.72 17.31
CA ASP A 136 -24.79 -7.04 16.51
C ASP A 136 -25.01 -7.68 15.12
N LEU A 137 -24.26 -8.73 14.80
CA LEU A 137 -24.39 -9.44 13.52
C LEU A 137 -25.42 -10.57 13.64
N PRO A 138 -26.30 -10.75 12.63
CA PRO A 138 -27.21 -11.88 12.63
C PRO A 138 -26.41 -13.20 12.57
N PRO A 139 -26.91 -14.28 13.19
CA PRO A 139 -26.12 -15.51 13.45
C PRO A 139 -25.52 -16.17 12.19
N ASP A 140 -26.14 -15.95 11.04
CA ASP A 140 -25.71 -16.43 9.73
C ASP A 140 -24.44 -15.74 9.21
N VAL A 141 -24.20 -14.49 9.61
CA VAL A 141 -23.00 -13.71 9.27
C VAL A 141 -21.83 -14.09 10.18
N LEU A 142 -22.09 -14.31 11.47
CA LEU A 142 -21.13 -14.84 12.45
C LEU A 142 -20.53 -16.17 11.99
N GLU A 143 -21.36 -17.10 11.54
CA GLU A 143 -20.91 -18.40 11.04
C GLU A 143 -20.03 -18.30 9.77
N GLY A 144 -20.18 -17.22 9.01
CA GLY A 144 -19.34 -16.90 7.85
C GLY A 144 -17.98 -16.34 8.25
N LEU A 145 -17.95 -15.43 9.23
CA LEU A 145 -16.74 -14.79 9.75
C LEU A 145 -15.83 -15.75 10.51
N GLU A 146 -16.39 -16.65 11.32
CA GLU A 146 -15.64 -17.72 12.01
C GLU A 146 -14.94 -18.70 11.03
N ARG A 147 -15.38 -18.75 9.77
CA ARG A 147 -14.76 -19.55 8.71
C ARG A 147 -13.67 -18.80 7.95
N GLU A 148 -13.76 -17.47 7.86
CA GLU A 148 -12.71 -16.62 7.27
C GLU A 148 -11.57 -16.33 8.27
N HIS A 149 -11.88 -16.03 9.53
CA HIS A 149 -10.87 -15.73 10.57
C HIS A 149 -9.99 -16.93 10.93
N ARG A 150 -10.45 -18.16 10.66
CA ARG A 150 -9.65 -19.38 10.82
C ARG A 150 -8.65 -19.64 9.68
N ARG A 151 -8.68 -18.84 8.61
CA ARG A 151 -7.86 -19.13 7.42
C ARG A 151 -6.51 -18.42 7.41
N ASP A 152 -6.35 -17.24 8.00
CA ASP A 152 -5.19 -16.41 7.65
C ASP A 152 -4.34 -15.80 8.79
N ASP A 153 -4.72 -15.87 10.08
CA ASP A 153 -3.93 -15.20 11.13
C ASP A 153 -3.35 -16.14 12.20
N ASP A 154 -2.05 -15.97 12.46
CA ASP A 154 -1.26 -16.34 13.66
C ASP A 154 -0.34 -17.58 13.69
N ALA A 155 -0.23 -18.39 12.64
CA ALA A 155 0.67 -19.57 12.69
C ALA A 155 2.13 -19.32 12.21
N ASN A 156 2.42 -18.24 11.48
CA ASN A 156 3.70 -18.12 10.73
C ASN A 156 4.52 -16.85 10.97
N GLY A 157 4.15 -16.00 11.93
CA GLY A 157 4.76 -14.67 12.10
C GLY A 157 6.27 -14.68 12.33
N GLU A 158 6.79 -15.62 13.13
CA GLU A 158 8.24 -15.73 13.39
C GLU A 158 9.01 -16.24 12.16
N GLU A 159 8.46 -17.19 11.41
CA GLU A 159 9.10 -17.71 10.19
C GLU A 159 9.15 -16.63 9.09
N ASP A 160 8.09 -15.85 8.96
CA ASP A 160 7.99 -14.76 7.99
C ASP A 160 8.98 -13.63 8.31
N GLU A 161 9.17 -13.29 9.59
CA GLU A 161 10.14 -12.28 10.04
C GLU A 161 11.59 -12.70 9.73
N VAL A 162 11.92 -13.97 9.97
CA VAL A 162 13.24 -14.54 9.63
C VAL A 162 13.48 -14.47 8.12
N GLN A 163 12.50 -14.85 7.30
CA GLN A 163 12.61 -14.77 5.85
C GLN A 163 12.79 -13.34 5.33
N LEU A 164 12.07 -12.37 5.90
CA LEU A 164 12.22 -10.95 5.56
C LEU A 164 13.63 -10.45 5.90
N THR A 165 14.17 -10.85 7.04
CA THR A 165 15.53 -10.48 7.46
C THR A 165 16.58 -11.03 6.50
N LEU A 166 16.48 -12.31 6.13
CA LEU A 166 17.36 -12.97 5.16
C LEU A 166 17.28 -12.35 3.76
N LEU A 167 16.08 -11.94 3.33
CA LEU A 167 15.87 -11.22 2.08
C LEU A 167 16.52 -9.84 2.14
N GLY A 168 16.36 -9.11 3.25
CA GLY A 168 17.00 -7.81 3.48
C GLY A 168 18.53 -7.88 3.37
N GLN A 169 19.15 -8.88 3.99
CA GLN A 169 20.60 -9.12 3.86
C GLN A 169 21.00 -9.44 2.41
N ALA A 170 20.21 -10.24 1.70
CA ALA A 170 20.46 -10.58 0.30
C ALA A 170 20.37 -9.36 -0.63
N VAL A 171 19.40 -8.48 -0.38
CA VAL A 171 19.23 -7.22 -1.10
C VAL A 171 20.42 -6.31 -0.88
N GLU A 172 20.93 -6.23 0.36
CA GLU A 172 22.10 -5.40 0.66
C GLU A 172 23.37 -5.93 -0.03
N TRP A 173 23.59 -7.24 -0.03
CA TRP A 173 24.63 -7.86 -0.86
C TRP A 173 24.46 -7.52 -2.34
N GLY A 174 23.23 -7.62 -2.87
CA GLY A 174 22.96 -7.29 -4.26
C GLY A 174 23.27 -5.82 -4.60
N LYS A 175 23.00 -4.88 -3.70
CA LYS A 175 23.43 -3.47 -3.87
C LYS A 175 24.94 -3.33 -3.93
N GLN A 176 25.68 -4.09 -3.11
CA GLN A 176 27.15 -4.05 -3.13
C GLN A 176 27.71 -4.56 -4.47
N VAL A 177 27.15 -5.64 -5.02
CA VAL A 177 27.54 -6.19 -6.32
C VAL A 177 27.23 -5.20 -7.46
N LEU A 178 26.06 -4.56 -7.41
CA LEU A 178 25.65 -3.59 -8.44
C LEU A 178 26.43 -2.27 -8.40
N GLY A 179 26.96 -1.87 -7.23
CA GLY A 179 27.72 -0.65 -7.07
C GLY A 179 26.97 0.59 -7.58
N ASN A 180 27.45 1.18 -8.68
CA ASN A 180 26.88 2.38 -9.31
C ASN A 180 25.92 2.08 -10.47
N PHE A 181 25.46 0.84 -10.62
CA PHE A 181 24.54 0.47 -11.68
C PHE A 181 23.17 1.19 -11.52
N ASP A 182 22.71 1.84 -12.59
CA ASP A 182 21.44 2.56 -12.59
C ASP A 182 20.25 1.59 -12.78
N VAL A 183 19.70 1.12 -11.66
CA VAL A 183 18.50 0.26 -11.65
C VAL A 183 17.23 0.96 -12.11
N MET A 184 17.23 2.30 -12.21
CA MET A 184 16.10 3.12 -12.65
C MET A 184 16.22 3.57 -14.12
N ARG A 185 17.26 3.13 -14.83
CA ARG A 185 17.47 3.41 -16.26
C ARG A 185 16.21 3.09 -17.07
N GLN A 186 15.80 4.03 -17.93
CA GLN A 186 14.67 3.81 -18.83
C GLN A 186 15.06 2.85 -19.94
N ASP A 187 14.27 1.79 -20.15
CA ASP A 187 14.51 0.75 -21.15
C ASP A 187 13.34 0.56 -22.12
N ASN A 188 12.32 1.43 -22.05
CA ASN A 188 11.06 1.31 -22.79
C ASN A 188 10.32 -0.05 -22.64
N GLN A 189 10.72 -0.86 -21.65
CA GLN A 189 10.16 -2.17 -21.35
C GLN A 189 9.83 -2.32 -19.87
N VAL A 190 9.50 -1.20 -19.22
CA VAL A 190 9.05 -1.14 -17.80
C VAL A 190 10.11 -1.72 -16.84
N GLY A 191 11.39 -1.70 -17.22
CA GLY A 191 12.50 -2.22 -16.41
C GLY A 191 12.88 -3.68 -16.68
N MET A 192 12.31 -4.32 -17.70
CA MET A 192 12.60 -5.71 -18.05
C MET A 192 14.05 -5.96 -18.47
N GLN A 193 14.64 -5.07 -19.28
CA GLN A 193 16.04 -5.22 -19.71
C GLN A 193 16.98 -5.00 -18.53
N VAL A 194 16.67 -3.98 -17.73
CA VAL A 194 17.40 -3.68 -16.50
C VAL A 194 17.35 -4.87 -15.54
N TYR A 195 16.19 -5.51 -15.39
CA TYR A 195 16.06 -6.74 -14.61
C TYR A 195 16.96 -7.86 -15.13
N THR A 196 16.97 -8.14 -16.43
CA THR A 196 17.82 -9.21 -16.98
C THR A 196 19.31 -8.93 -16.81
N GLU A 197 19.74 -7.66 -16.97
CA GLU A 197 21.13 -7.25 -16.73
C GLU A 197 21.51 -7.37 -15.25
N VAL A 198 20.62 -6.99 -14.34
CA VAL A 198 20.85 -7.16 -12.90
C VAL A 198 20.97 -8.63 -12.54
N VAL A 199 20.14 -9.51 -13.10
CA VAL A 199 20.24 -10.95 -12.88
C VAL A 199 21.62 -11.47 -13.31
N THR A 200 22.09 -11.12 -14.51
CA THR A 200 23.40 -11.61 -14.98
C THR A 200 24.56 -11.07 -14.14
N LEU A 201 24.49 -9.81 -13.68
CA LEU A 201 25.50 -9.24 -12.77
C LEU A 201 25.52 -9.93 -11.41
N LEU A 202 24.34 -10.21 -10.85
CA LEU A 202 24.24 -10.91 -9.57
C LEU A 202 24.70 -12.37 -9.69
N GLU A 203 24.39 -13.05 -10.80
CA GLU A 203 24.90 -14.40 -11.07
C GLU A 203 26.43 -14.43 -11.21
N ALA A 204 27.02 -13.44 -11.89
CA ALA A 204 28.48 -13.30 -11.96
C ALA A 204 29.09 -13.06 -10.57
N GLY A 205 28.46 -12.21 -9.74
CA GLY A 205 28.91 -11.96 -8.37
C GLY A 205 28.83 -13.17 -7.44
N VAL A 206 27.91 -14.13 -7.70
CA VAL A 206 27.89 -15.42 -6.98
C VAL A 206 29.06 -16.31 -7.42
N ALA A 207 29.42 -16.29 -8.71
CA ALA A 207 30.49 -17.13 -9.23
C ALA A 207 31.89 -16.71 -8.74
N GLU A 208 32.05 -15.48 -8.24
CA GLU A 208 33.29 -14.94 -7.67
C GLU A 208 33.46 -15.20 -6.17
N LEU A 209 32.44 -15.76 -5.49
CA LEU A 209 32.45 -16.15 -4.07
C LEU A 209 32.86 -17.61 -3.87
#